data_AF-D0UMQ4-F1
#
_entry.id   AF-D0UMQ4-F1
#
_cell.length_a   1.000
_cell.length_b   1.000
_cell.length_c   1.000
_cell.angle_alpha   90.00
_cell.angle_beta   90.00
_cell.angle_gamma   90.00
#
_symmetry.space_group_name_H-M   'P 1'
#
loop_
_entity.id
_entity.type
_entity.pdbx_description
1 polymer ?
#
loop_
_entity_poly.entity_id
_entity_poly.type
_entity_poly.pdbx_seq_one_letter_code
_entity_poly.pdbx_strand_id
1 'polypeptide(L)'
;GRSCLIPNQGYLSEAGASLVDQKLQLRVVPKTKVVKLVSETFNYPRIDREKARVKRAIMEQFPNVGRHFNRIGLRPKVGSFQLFVDGYKDADYWLRRFEVDPLPPKVQRDFQLKFERLVVLDYIIRNTDRGNDNWLIRYDQPNIQSVAGAGGELEDATEWNLVQLPEIAIAAIDNGLA
;
A
#
# COMPACT_ATOMS: atom_id res chain seq x y z
N GLY A 1 -1.60 -7.30 -23.95
CA GLY A 1 -2.48 -6.67 -22.94
C GLY A 1 -3.83 -7.34 -22.95
N ARG A 2 -4.63 -7.19 -21.90
CA ARG A 2 -6.02 -7.70 -21.87
C ARG A 2 -6.88 -6.83 -22.79
N SER A 3 -7.61 -7.45 -23.71
CA SER A 3 -8.39 -6.73 -24.74
C SER A 3 -9.59 -5.95 -24.16
N CYS A 4 -10.06 -6.31 -22.97
CA CYS A 4 -11.15 -5.65 -22.27
C CYS A 4 -10.71 -4.42 -21.44
N LEU A 5 -9.40 -4.14 -21.34
CA LEU A 5 -8.88 -3.03 -20.54
C LEU A 5 -8.33 -1.91 -21.43
N ILE A 6 -8.53 -0.66 -21.00
CA ILE A 6 -8.02 0.50 -21.72
C ILE A 6 -6.48 0.51 -21.62
N PRO A 7 -5.74 0.61 -22.75
CA PRO A 7 -4.28 0.61 -22.73
C PRO A 7 -3.69 1.76 -21.90
N ASN A 8 -2.62 1.45 -21.15
CA ASN A 8 -1.80 2.42 -20.43
C ASN A 8 -2.56 3.27 -19.37
N GLN A 9 -3.66 2.75 -18.82
CA GLN A 9 -4.45 3.40 -17.77
C GLN A 9 -4.40 2.67 -16.41
N GLY A 10 -3.50 1.71 -16.21
CA GLY A 10 -3.42 0.96 -14.95
C GLY A 10 -3.24 1.84 -13.71
N TYR A 11 -2.49 2.94 -13.82
CA TYR A 11 -2.33 3.89 -12.71
C TYR A 11 -3.63 4.64 -12.34
N LEU A 12 -4.56 4.80 -13.30
CA LEU A 12 -5.88 5.35 -13.04
C LEU A 12 -6.79 4.31 -12.40
N SER A 13 -6.69 3.04 -12.82
CA SER A 13 -7.36 1.92 -12.16
C SER A 13 -6.96 1.82 -10.68
N GLU A 14 -5.67 1.88 -10.37
CA GLU A 14 -5.14 1.89 -8.99
C GLU A 14 -5.72 3.03 -8.13
N ALA A 15 -5.66 4.26 -8.64
CA ALA A 15 -6.21 5.42 -7.95
C ALA A 15 -7.75 5.36 -7.85
N GLY A 16 -8.41 4.77 -8.84
CA GLY A 16 -9.85 4.55 -8.91
C GLY A 16 -10.33 3.56 -7.85
N ALA A 17 -9.62 2.45 -7.65
CA ALA A 17 -9.92 1.49 -6.58
C ALA A 17 -9.89 2.16 -5.20
N SER A 18 -8.86 2.97 -4.92
CA SER A 18 -8.80 3.74 -3.67
C SER A 18 -9.91 4.78 -3.56
N LEU A 19 -10.36 5.38 -4.67
CA LEU A 19 -11.49 6.31 -4.67
C LEU A 19 -12.82 5.60 -4.35
N VAL A 20 -13.06 4.43 -4.94
CA VAL A 20 -14.25 3.62 -4.68
C VAL A 20 -14.26 3.13 -3.24
N ASP A 21 -13.13 2.64 -2.72
CA ASP A 21 -12.96 2.24 -1.33
C ASP A 21 -13.33 3.37 -0.35
N GLN A 22 -12.81 4.58 -0.59
CA GLN A 22 -13.10 5.76 0.23
C GLN A 22 -14.58 6.13 0.19
N LYS A 23 -15.22 6.05 -0.99
CA LYS A 23 -16.63 6.42 -1.19
C LYS A 23 -17.58 5.43 -0.51
N LEU A 24 -17.22 4.15 -0.51
CA LEU A 24 -17.99 3.06 0.12
C LEU A 24 -17.57 2.78 1.57
N GLN A 25 -16.56 3.49 2.07
CA GLN A 25 -16.02 3.33 3.42
C GLN A 25 -15.57 1.89 3.74
N LEU A 26 -15.05 1.17 2.74
CA LEU A 26 -14.61 -0.22 2.88
C LEU A 26 -13.33 -0.31 3.74
N ARG A 27 -12.41 0.65 3.55
CA ARG A 27 -11.14 0.77 4.29
C ARG A 27 -10.25 -0.48 4.14
N VAL A 28 -10.21 -1.04 2.93
CA VAL A 28 -9.36 -2.18 2.57
C VAL A 28 -8.26 -1.79 1.58
N VAL A 29 -8.45 -0.74 0.76
CA VAL A 29 -7.41 -0.29 -0.18
C VAL A 29 -6.50 0.74 0.50
N PRO A 30 -5.18 0.52 0.58
CA PRO A 30 -4.25 1.54 1.05
C PRO A 30 -4.36 2.80 0.18
N LYS A 31 -4.32 3.98 0.81
CA LYS A 31 -4.60 5.24 0.11
C LYS A 31 -3.71 5.39 -1.12
N THR A 32 -4.34 5.49 -2.29
CA THR A 32 -3.66 5.55 -3.59
C THR A 32 -4.14 6.77 -4.37
N LYS A 33 -3.20 7.55 -4.91
CA LYS A 33 -3.51 8.75 -5.71
C LYS A 33 -2.59 8.86 -6.92
N VAL A 34 -3.03 9.62 -7.92
CA VAL A 34 -2.19 9.99 -9.07
C VAL A 34 -1.22 11.08 -8.62
N VAL A 35 0.07 10.86 -8.83
CA VAL A 35 1.14 11.80 -8.48
C VAL A 35 2.09 12.01 -9.65
N LYS A 36 2.94 13.03 -9.56
CA LYS A 36 4.05 13.27 -10.48
C LYS A 36 5.36 13.24 -9.70
N LEU A 37 6.24 12.30 -10.01
CA LEU A 37 7.52 12.14 -9.33
C LEU A 37 8.69 12.19 -10.31
N VAL A 38 9.84 12.63 -9.81
CA VAL A 38 11.13 12.59 -10.51
C VAL A 38 12.10 11.83 -9.63
N SER A 39 12.78 10.83 -10.20
CA SER A 39 13.86 10.10 -9.53
C SER A 39 14.86 9.61 -10.57
N GLU A 40 16.16 9.66 -10.28
CA GLU A 40 17.20 9.12 -11.19
C GLU A 40 17.11 7.59 -11.35
N THR A 41 16.47 6.90 -10.40
CA THR A 41 16.24 5.45 -10.44
C THR A 41 15.13 5.05 -11.42
N PHE A 42 14.25 5.97 -11.81
CA PHE A 42 13.19 5.66 -12.79
C PHE A 42 13.77 5.45 -14.20
N ASN A 43 13.10 4.61 -15.00
CA ASN A 43 13.52 4.34 -16.37
C ASN A 43 13.25 5.54 -17.30
N TYR A 44 14.27 6.29 -17.70
CA TYR A 44 14.16 7.38 -18.68
C TYR A 44 14.95 7.04 -19.95
N PRO A 45 14.49 7.49 -21.12
CA PRO A 45 15.28 7.43 -22.35
C PRO A 45 16.67 8.04 -22.15
N ARG A 46 17.70 7.44 -22.77
CA ARG A 46 19.09 7.92 -22.67
C ARG A 46 19.21 9.41 -23.01
N ILE A 47 18.51 9.84 -24.06
CA ILE A 47 18.45 11.23 -24.52
C ILE A 47 17.96 12.18 -23.42
N ASP A 48 16.94 11.80 -22.65
CA ASP A 48 16.41 12.65 -21.57
C ASP A 48 17.40 12.72 -20.39
N ARG A 49 18.15 11.64 -20.11
CA ARG A 49 19.22 11.63 -19.11
C ARG A 49 20.40 12.52 -19.52
N GLU A 50 20.85 12.41 -20.76
CA GLU A 50 21.94 13.23 -21.30
C GLU A 50 21.57 14.71 -21.34
N LYS A 51 20.36 15.05 -21.80
CA LYS A 51 19.85 16.42 -21.77
C LYS A 51 19.82 16.98 -20.35
N ALA A 52 19.38 16.20 -19.37
CA ALA A 52 19.37 16.63 -17.97
C ALA A 52 20.79 16.91 -17.45
N ARG A 53 21.77 16.05 -17.78
CA ARG A 53 23.18 16.23 -17.40
C ARG A 53 23.81 17.46 -18.06
N VAL A 54 23.65 17.62 -19.37
CA VAL A 54 24.21 18.75 -20.13
C VAL A 54 23.62 20.06 -19.63
N LYS A 55 22.30 20.14 -19.42
CA LYS A 55 21.67 21.35 -18.87
C LYS A 55 22.17 21.68 -17.46
N ARG A 56 22.40 20.67 -16.63
CA ARG A 56 22.98 20.84 -15.28
C ARG A 56 24.41 21.37 -15.37
N ALA A 57 25.26 20.78 -16.23
CA ALA A 57 26.63 21.24 -16.44
C ALA A 57 26.72 22.66 -16.99
N ILE A 58 25.88 23.02 -17.98
CA ILE A 58 25.83 24.40 -18.53
C ILE A 58 25.36 25.39 -17.47
N MET A 59 24.40 25.02 -16.63
CA MET A 59 23.94 25.87 -15.54
C MET A 59 25.05 26.13 -14.52
N GLU A 60 25.85 25.12 -14.19
CA GLU A 60 26.97 25.22 -13.26
C GLU A 60 28.15 26.02 -13.84
N GLN A 61 28.46 25.85 -15.13
CA GLN A 61 29.59 26.53 -15.79
C GLN A 61 29.25 27.96 -16.27
N PHE A 62 28.03 28.19 -16.76
CA PHE A 62 27.60 29.46 -17.33
C PHE A 62 26.25 29.89 -16.73
N PRO A 63 26.24 30.42 -15.50
CA PRO A 63 25.00 30.75 -14.79
C PRO A 63 24.13 31.79 -15.53
N ASN A 64 24.73 32.67 -16.33
CA ASN A 64 24.00 33.67 -17.13
C ASN A 64 23.19 33.04 -18.27
N VAL A 65 23.67 31.92 -18.84
CA VAL A 65 22.95 31.14 -19.86
C VAL A 65 21.97 30.16 -19.21
N GLY A 66 22.36 29.56 -18.08
CA GLY A 66 21.53 28.61 -17.33
C GLY A 66 20.20 29.18 -16.82
N ARG A 67 20.14 30.48 -16.51
CA ARG A 67 18.89 31.16 -16.08
C ARG A 67 17.77 31.14 -17.12
N HIS A 68 18.09 30.89 -18.39
CA HIS A 68 17.10 30.77 -19.46
C HIS A 68 16.49 29.36 -19.58
N PHE A 69 16.99 28.38 -18.81
CA PHE A 69 16.40 27.04 -18.81
C PHE A 69 15.17 26.97 -17.91
N ASN A 70 13.99 26.86 -18.52
CA ASN A 70 12.72 26.66 -17.81
C ASN A 70 12.66 25.37 -16.96
N ARG A 71 13.57 24.42 -17.18
CA ARG A 71 13.65 23.17 -16.43
C ARG A 71 15.05 22.57 -16.49
N ILE A 72 15.59 22.27 -15.32
CA ILE A 72 16.82 21.51 -15.12
C ILE A 72 16.44 20.17 -14.50
N GLY A 73 17.01 19.07 -15.02
CA GLY A 73 16.71 17.71 -14.56
C GLY A 73 15.71 16.94 -15.43
N LEU A 74 15.34 15.76 -14.95
CA LEU A 74 14.47 14.80 -15.64
C LEU A 74 13.00 15.25 -15.62
N ARG A 75 12.19 14.75 -16.56
CA ARG A 75 10.76 15.07 -16.63
C ARG A 75 9.99 14.32 -15.53
N PRO A 76 9.03 14.95 -14.83
CA PRO A 76 8.16 14.24 -13.90
C PRO A 76 7.35 13.16 -14.62
N LYS A 77 7.33 11.96 -14.04
CA LYS A 77 6.50 10.84 -14.49
C LYS A 77 5.21 10.81 -13.69
N VAL A 78 4.10 10.69 -14.42
CA VAL A 78 2.78 10.45 -13.83
C VAL A 78 2.66 8.96 -13.50
N GLY A 79 2.11 8.65 -12.33
CA GLY A 79 1.83 7.29 -11.91
C GLY A 79 0.95 7.25 -10.65
N SER A 80 0.54 6.06 -10.26
CA SER A 80 -0.14 5.80 -8.99
C SER A 80 0.90 5.74 -7.88
N PHE A 81 0.54 6.29 -6.73
CA PHE A 81 1.33 6.19 -5.52
C PHE A 81 0.43 5.72 -4.39
N GLN A 82 0.68 4.48 -3.96
CA GLN A 82 -0.04 3.79 -2.91
C GLN A 82 0.76 3.86 -1.61
N LEU A 83 0.09 4.10 -0.48
CA LEU A 83 0.73 4.01 0.83
C LEU A 83 1.15 2.58 1.12
N PHE A 84 2.38 2.42 1.59
CA PHE A 84 2.89 1.14 2.07
C PHE A 84 2.16 0.71 3.36
N VAL A 85 1.95 -0.59 3.53
CA VAL A 85 1.32 -1.17 4.72
C VAL A 85 2.26 -2.16 5.40
N ASP A 86 2.53 -1.95 6.68
CA ASP A 86 3.48 -2.74 7.46
C ASP A 86 2.82 -3.95 8.14
N GLY A 87 3.57 -5.05 8.25
CA GLY A 87 3.14 -6.26 8.98
C GLY A 87 2.16 -7.16 8.23
N TYR A 88 1.87 -6.85 6.97
CA TYR A 88 1.01 -7.66 6.11
C TYR A 88 1.80 -8.76 5.39
N LYS A 89 1.14 -9.88 5.10
CA LYS A 89 1.64 -10.96 4.24
C LYS A 89 0.57 -11.39 3.25
N ASP A 90 0.96 -12.06 2.18
CA ASP A 90 0.07 -12.60 1.16
C ASP A 90 -1.09 -13.39 1.80
N ALA A 91 -2.28 -13.26 1.24
CA ALA A 91 -3.43 -13.96 1.79
C ALA A 91 -3.25 -15.48 1.71
N ASP A 92 -2.67 -16.01 0.63
CA ASP A 92 -2.36 -17.44 0.51
C ASP A 92 -1.53 -17.97 1.70
N TYR A 93 -0.54 -17.19 2.16
CA TYR A 93 0.28 -17.56 3.32
C TYR A 93 -0.55 -17.77 4.59
N TRP A 94 -1.54 -16.90 4.83
CA TRP A 94 -2.37 -16.95 6.03
C TRP A 94 -3.51 -17.95 5.90
N LEU A 95 -4.16 -18.04 4.74
CA LEU A 95 -5.26 -18.98 4.49
C LEU A 95 -4.81 -20.42 4.71
N ARG A 96 -3.64 -20.81 4.19
CA ARG A 96 -3.07 -22.15 4.44
C ARG A 96 -2.82 -22.44 5.92
N ARG A 97 -2.49 -21.42 6.72
CA ARG A 97 -2.31 -21.57 8.17
C ARG A 97 -3.64 -21.72 8.87
N PHE A 98 -4.66 -20.99 8.45
CA PHE A 98 -6.01 -21.08 9.02
C PHE A 98 -6.70 -22.42 8.70
N GLU A 99 -6.29 -23.12 7.65
CA GLU A 99 -6.73 -24.50 7.38
C GLU A 99 -6.18 -25.49 8.41
N VAL A 100 -4.94 -25.29 8.87
CA VAL A 100 -4.28 -26.18 9.85
C VAL A 100 -4.65 -25.80 11.29
N ASP A 101 -4.65 -24.49 11.59
CA ASP A 101 -4.98 -23.92 12.90
C ASP A 101 -6.06 -22.84 12.73
N PRO A 102 -7.35 -23.21 12.87
CA PRO A 102 -8.46 -22.30 12.64
C PRO A 102 -8.46 -21.08 13.55
N LEU A 103 -8.85 -19.93 12.98
CA LEU A 103 -9.02 -18.69 13.73
C LEU A 103 -10.07 -18.84 14.85
N PRO A 104 -9.87 -18.18 16.01
CA PRO A 104 -10.91 -18.09 17.03
C PRO A 104 -12.22 -17.50 16.47
N PRO A 105 -13.41 -17.94 16.91
CA PRO A 105 -14.69 -17.58 16.28
C PRO A 105 -14.93 -16.08 16.11
N LYS A 106 -14.48 -15.27 17.07
CA LYS A 106 -14.57 -13.80 17.00
C LYS A 106 -13.73 -13.23 15.86
N VAL A 107 -12.46 -13.64 15.76
CA VAL A 107 -11.53 -13.19 14.73
C VAL A 107 -11.97 -13.70 13.35
N GLN A 108 -12.48 -14.93 13.29
CA GLN A 108 -13.04 -15.48 12.05
C GLN A 108 -14.21 -14.63 11.53
N ARG A 109 -15.10 -14.16 12.41
CA ARG A 109 -16.18 -13.25 12.04
C ARG A 109 -15.65 -11.90 11.56
N ASP A 110 -14.64 -11.34 12.23
CA ASP A 110 -14.00 -10.09 11.82
C ASP A 110 -13.24 -10.22 10.49
N PHE A 111 -12.69 -11.39 10.21
CA PHE A 111 -12.07 -11.73 8.93
C PHE A 111 -13.10 -11.80 7.81
N GLN A 112 -14.20 -12.54 8.03
CA GLN A 112 -15.32 -12.67 7.10
C GLN A 112 -15.85 -11.29 6.67
N LEU A 113 -16.10 -10.39 7.64
CA LEU A 113 -16.58 -9.04 7.35
C LEU A 113 -15.60 -8.20 6.50
N LYS A 114 -14.29 -8.37 6.72
CA LYS A 114 -13.29 -7.68 5.90
C LYS A 114 -13.17 -8.30 4.50
N PHE A 115 -13.32 -9.62 4.41
CA PHE A 115 -13.32 -10.33 3.14
C PHE A 115 -14.54 -9.96 2.30
N GLU A 116 -15.72 -9.82 2.90
CA GLU A 116 -16.93 -9.32 2.22
C GLU A 116 -16.70 -7.93 1.61
N ARG A 117 -15.99 -7.04 2.31
CA ARG A 117 -15.64 -5.71 1.77
C ARG A 117 -14.70 -5.80 0.57
N LEU A 118 -13.73 -6.71 0.60
CA LEU A 118 -12.86 -6.99 -0.54
C LEU A 118 -13.68 -7.50 -1.74
N VAL A 119 -14.60 -8.43 -1.52
CA VAL A 119 -15.51 -8.95 -2.55
C VAL A 119 -16.36 -7.85 -3.15
N VAL A 120 -16.94 -6.98 -2.33
CA VAL A 120 -17.74 -5.83 -2.79
C VAL A 120 -16.89 -4.89 -3.66
N LEU A 121 -15.67 -4.57 -3.22
CA LEU A 121 -14.75 -3.73 -4.00
C LEU A 121 -14.48 -4.36 -5.37
N ASP A 122 -13.95 -5.58 -5.40
CA ASP A 122 -13.51 -6.25 -6.63
C ASP A 122 -14.66 -6.49 -7.59
N TYR A 123 -15.87 -6.76 -7.07
CA TYR A 123 -17.05 -6.93 -7.90
C TYR A 123 -17.49 -5.61 -8.53
N ILE A 124 -17.51 -4.51 -7.77
CA ILE A 124 -17.92 -3.18 -8.27
C ILE A 124 -16.96 -2.65 -9.32
N ILE A 125 -15.65 -2.76 -9.08
CA ILE A 125 -14.64 -2.31 -10.05
C ILE A 125 -14.41 -3.34 -11.16
N ARG A 126 -15.02 -4.52 -11.06
CA ARG A 126 -14.80 -5.67 -11.94
C ARG A 126 -13.32 -6.00 -12.11
N ASN A 127 -12.63 -6.14 -10.97
CA ASN A 127 -11.20 -6.49 -10.97
C ASN A 127 -10.96 -7.79 -11.74
N THR A 128 -10.07 -7.74 -12.72
CA THR A 128 -9.78 -8.88 -13.59
C THR A 128 -8.57 -9.68 -13.10
N ASP A 129 -7.84 -9.22 -12.08
CA ASP A 129 -6.56 -9.80 -11.65
C ASP A 129 -6.43 -10.04 -10.14
N ARG A 130 -7.52 -10.38 -9.46
CA ARG A 130 -7.45 -10.75 -8.04
C ARG A 130 -7.07 -12.22 -7.84
N GLY A 131 -5.80 -12.49 -7.60
CA GLY A 131 -5.29 -13.75 -7.01
C GLY A 131 -5.10 -13.66 -5.49
N ASN A 132 -4.85 -14.78 -4.82
CA ASN A 132 -4.60 -14.83 -3.36
C ASN A 132 -3.21 -14.30 -2.93
N ASP A 133 -2.38 -13.97 -3.91
CA ASP A 133 -1.12 -13.24 -3.80
C ASP A 133 -1.31 -11.71 -3.88
N ASN A 134 -2.40 -11.25 -4.49
CA ASN A 134 -2.66 -9.82 -4.74
C ASN A 134 -3.53 -9.13 -3.67
N TRP A 135 -3.78 -9.78 -2.55
CA TRP A 135 -4.33 -9.13 -1.36
C TRP A 135 -3.64 -9.69 -0.13
N LEU A 136 -3.51 -8.83 0.88
CA LEU A 136 -2.68 -9.12 2.03
C LEU A 136 -3.54 -9.24 3.29
N ILE A 137 -3.07 -10.03 4.23
CA ILE A 137 -3.64 -10.19 5.56
C ILE A 137 -2.57 -9.81 6.60
N ARG A 138 -2.95 -9.00 7.58
CA ARG A 138 -2.22 -8.81 8.85
C ARG A 138 -3.00 -9.52 9.93
N TYR A 139 -2.35 -10.39 10.68
CA TYR A 139 -2.94 -11.06 11.83
C TYR A 139 -1.99 -10.98 13.01
N ASP A 140 -2.42 -10.28 14.05
CA ASP A 140 -1.70 -10.11 15.30
C ASP A 140 -2.25 -11.10 16.33
N GLN A 141 -1.43 -12.08 16.71
CA GLN A 141 -1.80 -13.06 17.73
C GLN A 141 -1.91 -12.40 19.12
N PRO A 142 -2.79 -12.91 20.01
CA PRO A 142 -2.93 -12.36 21.34
C PRO A 142 -1.61 -12.57 22.11
N ASN A 143 -1.01 -11.48 22.56
CA ASN A 143 0.19 -11.52 23.41
C ASN A 143 -0.14 -10.91 24.78
N ILE A 144 0.30 -11.58 25.83
CA ILE A 144 0.19 -11.10 27.20
C ILE A 144 1.48 -10.33 27.47
N GLN A 145 1.41 -9.00 27.45
CA GLN A 145 2.53 -8.18 27.90
C GLN A 145 2.42 -8.06 29.43
N SER A 146 3.31 -8.74 30.16
CA SER A 146 3.52 -8.42 31.58
C SER A 146 4.27 -7.10 31.65
N VAL A 147 3.69 -6.12 32.34
CA VAL A 147 4.38 -4.85 32.59
C VAL A 147 5.48 -5.14 33.61
N ALA A 148 6.69 -5.46 33.15
CA ALA A 148 7.85 -5.57 34.03
C ALA A 148 8.14 -4.17 34.61
N GLY A 149 7.68 -3.96 35.85
CA GLY A 149 7.76 -2.69 36.57
C GLY A 149 9.18 -2.16 36.66
N ALA A 150 9.38 -0.93 36.18
CA ALA A 150 10.52 -0.11 36.52
C ALA A 150 10.32 0.45 37.94
N GLY A 151 10.89 -0.24 38.93
CA GLY A 151 11.40 0.31 40.20
C GLY A 151 10.40 0.88 41.22
N GLY A 152 10.41 0.27 42.42
CA GLY A 152 10.31 1.01 43.68
C GLY A 152 8.96 1.01 44.41
N GLU A 153 8.86 0.09 45.37
CA GLU A 153 8.17 0.14 46.68
C GLU A 153 6.71 0.68 46.81
N LEU A 154 5.91 -0.18 47.48
CA LEU A 154 4.66 0.04 48.22
C LEU A 154 3.30 -0.13 47.49
N GLU A 155 2.53 -1.04 48.10
CA GLU A 155 1.06 -1.15 48.17
C GLU A 155 0.27 -1.69 46.95
N ASP A 156 -0.07 -2.99 47.08
CA ASP A 156 -1.38 -3.60 46.80
C ASP A 156 -2.21 -3.00 45.65
N ALA A 157 -1.68 -3.05 44.43
CA ALA A 157 -2.42 -2.75 43.21
C ALA A 157 -2.45 -3.98 42.31
N THR A 158 -3.67 -4.44 42.02
CA THR A 158 -3.99 -5.49 41.05
C THR A 158 -3.14 -5.32 39.79
N GLU A 159 -2.26 -6.28 39.50
CA GLU A 159 -1.46 -6.34 38.27
C GLU A 159 -2.42 -6.56 37.08
N TRP A 160 -2.93 -5.47 36.50
CA TRP A 160 -3.75 -5.53 35.29
C TRP A 160 -2.84 -5.84 34.10
N ASN A 161 -2.72 -7.12 33.75
CA ASN A 161 -2.09 -7.53 32.50
C ASN A 161 -2.86 -6.92 31.31
N LEU A 162 -2.17 -6.14 30.48
CA LEU A 162 -2.70 -5.65 29.21
C LEU A 162 -2.74 -6.80 28.21
N VAL A 163 -3.92 -7.39 28.02
CA VAL A 163 -4.15 -8.38 26.97
C VAL A 163 -4.39 -7.65 25.66
N GLN A 164 -3.44 -7.73 24.74
CA GLN A 164 -3.66 -7.25 23.39
C GLN A 164 -4.64 -8.19 22.69
N LEU A 165 -5.84 -7.69 22.37
CA LEU A 165 -6.85 -8.46 21.66
C LEU A 165 -6.34 -8.82 20.26
N PRO A 166 -6.62 -10.04 19.77
CA PRO A 166 -6.19 -10.43 18.44
C PRO A 166 -6.88 -9.56 17.38
N GLU A 167 -6.08 -8.98 16.49
CA GLU A 167 -6.56 -8.12 15.41
C GLU A 167 -6.24 -8.76 14.06
N ILE A 168 -7.22 -8.76 13.15
CA ILE A 168 -7.03 -9.18 11.77
C ILE A 168 -7.44 -8.06 10.82
N ALA A 169 -6.63 -7.79 9.81
CA ALA A 169 -6.87 -6.76 8.80
C ALA A 169 -6.57 -7.28 7.39
N ILE A 170 -7.25 -6.72 6.39
CA ILE A 170 -7.06 -7.03 4.97
C ILE A 170 -6.63 -5.77 4.23
N ALA A 171 -5.65 -5.89 3.34
CA ALA A 171 -5.24 -4.86 2.41
C ALA A 171 -5.39 -5.33 0.96
N ALA A 172 -6.20 -4.63 0.16
CA ALA A 172 -6.33 -4.86 -1.27
C ALA A 172 -5.27 -4.05 -2.03
N ILE A 173 -4.24 -4.72 -2.52
CA ILE A 173 -3.15 -4.12 -3.31
C ILE A 173 -3.31 -4.49 -4.79
N ASP A 174 -2.43 -3.97 -5.65
CA ASP A 174 -2.38 -4.33 -7.09
C ASP A 174 -3.76 -4.30 -7.79
N ASN A 175 -4.34 -3.10 -7.86
CA ASN A 175 -5.66 -2.87 -8.47
C ASN A 175 -5.54 -2.27 -9.88
N GLY A 176 -4.40 -2.46 -10.55
CA GLY A 176 -4.09 -1.85 -11.85
C GLY A 176 -4.84 -2.43 -13.04
N LEU A 177 -5.57 -3.54 -12.85
CA LEU A 177 -6.27 -4.28 -13.91
C LEU A 177 -7.76 -4.47 -13.58
N ALA A 178 -8.45 -3.37 -13.30
CA ALA A 178 -9.89 -3.30 -13.12
C ALA A 178 -10.56 -2.43 -14.21
#